data_AF-A0A521XZF4-F1
#
_entry.id   AF-A0A521XZF4-F1
#
_cell.length_a   1.000
_cell.length_b   1.000
_cell.length_c   1.000
_cell.angle_alpha   90.00
_cell.angle_beta   90.00
_cell.angle_gamma   90.00
#
_symmetry.space_group_name_H-M   'P 1'
#
loop_
_entity.id
_entity.type
_entity.pdbx_description
1 polymer ?
#
loop_
_entity_poly.entity_id
_entity_poly.type
_entity_poly.pdbx_seq_one_letter_code
_entity_poly.pdbx_strand_id
1 'polypeptide(L)' 'LEPRDASQMVREIRGLPILQGARGAQPADLPALESLIVKVSQFVAAHPEVAELDLNPVFAYPNGALAVDARIVLASA' A
#
# COMPACT_ATOMS: atom_id res chain seq x y z
N LEU A 1 -4.94 -6.83 9.36
CA LEU A 1 -5.70 -6.78 8.09
C LEU A 1 -5.53 -8.11 7.37
N GLU A 2 -6.62 -8.68 6.86
CA GLU A 2 -6.62 -9.84 5.97
C GLU A 2 -6.50 -9.40 4.50
N PRO A 3 -6.12 -10.30 3.57
CA PRO A 3 -6.04 -9.96 2.14
C PRO A 3 -7.34 -9.39 1.54
N ARG A 4 -8.50 -9.85 2.01
CA ARG A 4 -9.81 -9.33 1.56
C ARG A 4 -9.98 -7.84 1.90
N ASP A 5 -9.49 -7.42 3.07
CA ASP A 5 -9.63 -6.04 3.54
C ASP A 5 -8.78 -5.12 2.67
N ALA A 6 -7.54 -5.53 2.38
CA ALA A 6 -6.65 -4.79 1.48
C ALA A 6 -7.22 -4.69 0.05
N SER A 7 -7.80 -5.76 -0.48
CA SER A 7 -8.44 -5.71 -1.80
C SER A 7 -9.63 -4.77 -1.83
N GLN A 8 -10.47 -4.78 -0.78
CA GLN A 8 -11.58 -3.86 -0.65
C GLN A 8 -11.09 -2.40 -0.57
N MET A 9 -10.10 -2.11 0.28
CA MET A 9 -9.51 -0.77 0.40
C MET A 9 -9.01 -0.24 -0.94
N VAL A 10 -8.28 -1.04 -1.71
CA VAL A 10 -7.76 -0.64 -3.04
C VAL A 10 -8.90 -0.45 -4.05
N ARG A 11 -9.97 -1.25 -3.97
CA ARG A 11 -11.07 -1.20 -4.95
C ARG A 11 -12.09 -0.09 -4.68
N GLU A 12 -12.15 0.44 -3.46
CA GLU A 12 -13.10 1.48 -3.07
C GLU A 12 -12.59 2.91 -3.31
N ILE A 13 -11.29 3.10 -3.55
CA ILE A 13 -10.76 4.43 -3.84
C ILE A 13 -11.23 4.91 -5.21
N ARG A 14 -11.52 6.22 -5.31
CA ARG A 14 -11.86 6.88 -6.57
C ARG A 14 -10.75 6.79 -7.63
N GLY A 15 -9.52 6.52 -7.21
CA GLY A 15 -8.35 6.36 -8.07
C GLY A 15 -8.23 4.99 -8.75
N LEU A 16 -9.07 4.00 -8.42
CA LEU A 16 -9.00 2.66 -9.00
C LEU A 16 -8.95 2.65 -10.53
N PRO A 17 -9.75 3.44 -11.28
CA PRO A 17 -9.69 3.43 -12.74
C PRO A 17 -8.32 3.84 -13.30
N ILE A 18 -7.54 4.65 -12.58
CA ILE A 18 -6.18 5.00 -12.98
C ILE A 18 -5.24 3.81 -12.78
N LEU A 19 -5.36 3.11 -11.65
CA LEU A 19 -4.58 1.91 -11.36
C LEU A 19 -4.93 0.74 -12.30
N GLN A 20 -6.16 0.70 -12.83
CA GLN A 20 -6.58 -0.26 -13.86
C GLN A 20 -6.10 0.10 -15.27
N GLY A 21 -5.31 1.18 -15.41
CA GLY A 21 -4.84 1.69 -16.68
C GLY A 21 -5.73 2.81 -17.20
N ALA A 22 -5.12 3.96 -17.48
CA ALA A 22 -5.79 5.12 -18.06
C ALA A 22 -4.92 5.76 -19.15
N ARG A 23 -5.55 6.33 -20.17
CA ARG A 23 -4.88 7.06 -21.27
C ARG A 23 -3.74 6.25 -21.94
N GLY A 24 -3.97 4.96 -22.16
CA GLY A 24 -3.00 4.06 -22.81
C GLY A 24 -1.91 3.49 -21.89
N ALA A 25 -1.91 3.84 -20.60
CA ALA A 25 -1.04 3.19 -19.62
C ALA A 25 -1.51 1.76 -19.33
N GLN A 26 -0.55 0.86 -19.07
CA GLN A 26 -0.86 -0.48 -18.59
C GLN A 26 -1.45 -0.44 -17.17
N PRO A 27 -2.33 -1.39 -16.82
CA PRO A 27 -2.77 -1.56 -15.44
C PRO A 27 -1.58 -1.81 -14.50
N ALA A 28 -1.68 -1.33 -13.28
CA ALA A 28 -0.78 -1.69 -12.20
C ALA A 28 -1.11 -3.09 -11.65
N ASP A 29 -0.12 -3.71 -11.01
CA ASP A 29 -0.24 -4.96 -10.27
C ASP A 29 -0.99 -4.70 -8.95
N LEU A 30 -2.32 -4.72 -9.02
CA LEU A 30 -3.17 -4.55 -7.82
C LEU A 30 -2.87 -5.60 -6.74
N PRO A 31 -2.71 -6.91 -7.05
CA PRO A 31 -2.29 -7.89 -6.05
C PRO A 31 -0.99 -7.52 -5.31
N ALA A 32 0.01 -6.97 -6.00
CA ALA A 32 1.23 -6.51 -5.35
C ALA A 32 0.98 -5.33 -4.39
N LEU A 33 0.12 -4.38 -4.78
CA LEU A 33 -0.26 -3.26 -3.91
C LEU A 33 -1.06 -3.72 -2.68
N GLU A 34 -2.01 -4.63 -2.87
CA GLU A 34 -2.79 -5.27 -1.80
C GLU A 34 -1.85 -6.03 -0.83
N SER A 35 -0.89 -6.79 -1.37
CA SER A 35 0.11 -7.50 -0.57
C SER A 35 0.98 -6.52 0.25
N LEU A 36 1.36 -5.38 -0.33
CA LEU A 36 2.12 -4.34 0.37
C LEU A 36 1.33 -3.80 1.57
N ILE A 37 0.02 -3.53 1.42
CA ILE A 37 -0.86 -3.08 2.52
C ILE A 37 -0.90 -4.13 3.65
N VAL A 38 -1.07 -5.41 3.30
CA VAL A 38 -1.08 -6.50 4.31
C VAL A 38 0.25 -6.58 5.05
N LYS A 39 1.39 -6.48 4.33
CA LYS A 39 2.73 -6.51 4.94
C LYS A 39 2.95 -5.32 5.88
N VAL A 40 2.51 -4.12 5.52
CA VAL A 40 2.58 -2.95 6.40
C VAL A 40 1.74 -3.16 7.66
N SER A 41 0.53 -3.71 7.52
CA SER A 41 -0.31 -4.05 8.67
C SER A 41 0.38 -5.04 9.62
N GLN A 42 1.02 -6.07 9.08
CA GLN A 42 1.78 -7.06 9.86
C GLN A 42 3.00 -6.42 10.52
N PHE A 43 3.71 -5.54 9.82
CA PHE A 43 4.86 -4.82 10.34
C PHE A 43 4.47 -3.98 11.56
N VAL A 44 3.44 -3.13 11.45
CA VAL A 44 3.01 -2.27 12.57
C VAL A 44 2.48 -3.11 13.73
N ALA A 45 1.77 -4.21 13.46
CA ALA A 45 1.31 -5.12 14.52
C ALA A 45 2.46 -5.80 15.28
N ALA A 46 3.60 -6.04 14.63
CA ALA A 46 4.79 -6.62 15.23
C ALA A 46 5.68 -5.60 15.97
N HIS A 47 5.51 -4.30 15.73
CA HIS A 47 6.33 -3.22 16.29
C HIS A 47 5.45 -2.21 17.03
N PRO A 48 5.02 -2.50 18.28
CA PRO A 48 4.12 -1.65 19.05
C PRO A 48 4.71 -0.26 19.37
N GLU A 49 6.02 -0.09 19.24
CA GLU A 49 6.71 1.20 19.35
C GLU A 49 6.43 2.15 18.17
N VAL A 50 5.90 1.67 17.05
CA VAL A 50 5.57 2.50 15.89
C VAL A 50 4.26 3.22 16.14
N ALA A 51 4.31 4.54 16.29
CA ALA A 51 3.14 5.40 16.45
C ALA A 51 2.53 5.83 15.11
N GLU A 52 3.38 6.09 14.11
CA GLU A 52 2.95 6.46 12.75
C GLU A 52 3.89 5.82 11.72
N LEU A 53 3.32 5.34 10.62
CA LEU A 53 4.07 4.90 9.44
C LEU A 53 3.39 5.47 8.19
N ASP A 54 4.15 6.20 7.39
CA ASP A 54 3.73 6.72 6.09
C ASP A 54 4.67 6.22 4.98
N LEU A 55 4.09 5.74 3.88
CA LEU A 55 4.82 5.34 2.69
C LEU A 55 4.43 6.30 1.56
N ASN A 56 5.31 7.24 1.25
CA ASN A 56 5.03 8.25 0.24
C ASN A 56 6.33 8.77 -0.42
N PRO A 57 6.56 8.48 -1.72
CA PRO A 57 5.64 7.83 -2.64
C PRO A 57 5.73 6.29 -2.64
N VAL A 58 4.62 5.65 -3.03
CA VAL A 58 4.59 4.25 -3.47
C VAL A 58 4.34 4.22 -4.97
N PHE A 59 5.22 3.57 -5.73
CA PHE A 59 5.05 3.36 -7.16
C PHE A 59 4.39 2.01 -7.41
N ALA A 60 3.30 2.03 -8.17
CA ALA A 60 2.60 0.84 -8.63
C ALA A 60 2.90 0.62 -10.12
N TYR A 61 3.55 -0.50 -10.41
CA TYR A 61 3.98 -0.91 -11.75
C TYR A 61 3.10 -2.05 -12.28
N PRO A 62 3.15 -2.36 -13.58
CA PRO A 62 2.46 -3.54 -14.13
C PRO A 62 2.92 -4.89 -13.54
N ASN A 63 4.10 -4.92 -12.89
CA ASN A 63 4.71 -6.12 -12.33
C ASN A 63 5.27 -5.90 -10.91
N GLY A 64 4.55 -5.14 -10.09
CA GLY A 64 4.86 -4.99 -8.67
C GLY A 64 4.49 -3.63 -8.09
N ALA A 65 4.77 -3.46 -6.80
CA ALA A 65 4.64 -2.19 -6.10
C ALA A 65 5.90 -1.95 -5.23
N LEU A 66 6.37 -0.71 -5.19
CA LEU A 66 7.58 -0.31 -4.47
C LEU A 66 7.34 0.96 -3.67
N ALA A 67 7.54 0.88 -2.35
CA ALA A 67 7.69 2.07 -1.52
C ALA A 67 9.08 2.68 -1.79
N VAL A 68 9.10 3.92 -2.27
CA VAL A 68 10.33 4.64 -2.63
C VAL A 68 10.89 5.37 -1.41
N ASP A 69 10.01 5.84 -0.55
CA ASP A 69 10.32 6.51 0.71
C ASP A 69 9.38 6.02 1.82
N ALA A 70 9.85 6.12 3.07
CA ALA A 70 9.11 5.72 4.25
C ALA A 70 9.49 6.61 5.44
N ARG A 71 8.47 7.10 6.15
CA ARG A 71 8.63 7.82 7.41
C ARG A 71 7.99 7.01 8.54
N ILE A 72 8.74 6.82 9.62
CA ILE A 72 8.28 6.13 10.84
C ILE A 72 8.46 7.08 12.02
N VAL A 73 7.39 7.26 12.80
CA VAL A 73 7.42 7.98 14.08
C VAL A 73 7.22 6.98 15.19
N LEU A 74 8.07 7.04 16.22
CA LEU A 74 7.99 6.16 17.37
C LEU A 74 7.13 6.78 18.48
N ALA A 75 6.46 5.94 19.26
CA ALA A 75 5.76 6.34 20.46
C ALA A 75 6.75 6.96 21.45
N SER A 76 6.36 8.07 22.07
CA SER A 76 7.12 8.64 23.18
C SER A 76 6.97 7.74 24.41
N ALA A 77 8.06 7.59 25.18
CA ALA A 77 8.09 6.81 26.41
C ALA A 77 7.19 7.39 27.52
#